data_AF-A0A2E4JT25-F1
#
_entry.id   AF-A0A2E4JT25-F1
#
_cell.length_a   1.000
_cell.length_b   1.000
_cell.length_c   1.000
_cell.angle_alpha   90.00
_cell.angle_beta   90.00
_cell.angle_gamma   90.00
#
_symmetry.space_group_name_H-M   'P 1'
#
loop_
_entity.id
_entity.type
_entity.pdbx_description
1 polymer ?
#
loop_
_entity_poly.entity_id
_entity_poly.type
_entity_poly.pdbx_seq_one_letter_code
_entity_poly.pdbx_strand_id
1 'polypeptide(L)'
;MSLAKVQGISEEGRRKISDAMKGQKHMLGRTHSEETKRKMSESAKGRIHSEKAKRKMSETRKGNNNRVGKIHSEETKKRMSESRKGNKNRLGTNHSEETKKRMSEAKTGKTLTEETRRKLSEAQKVQRIKVLKGYGVSITLKDNQVLLKDGKSPFNEEQDKEAWFVSKIPYDKIIISGKGYISTEAIKLLTEKNINVILTDTYGNLISNMNNVMESNTSTTYRMGQYDTFRNPEKVLYLQKQMLTSKLQSQIDFLSSLQREEIMRGIEQLRKHKETIKDY
;
A
#
# COMPACT_ATOMS: atom_id res chain seq x y z
N MET A 1 48.58 13.13 -0.95
CA MET A 1 47.75 13.55 0.19
C MET A 1 47.27 12.30 0.92
N SER A 2 47.95 11.95 2.02
CA SER A 2 47.68 10.76 2.82
C SER A 2 46.37 10.93 3.61
N LEU A 3 45.44 10.01 3.41
CA LEU A 3 44.20 9.88 4.18
C LEU A 3 44.53 9.58 5.65
N ALA A 4 44.29 10.55 6.53
CA ALA A 4 44.33 10.36 7.97
C ALA A 4 43.25 9.34 8.38
N LYS A 5 43.65 8.10 8.69
CA LYS A 5 42.79 7.11 9.35
C LYS A 5 42.42 7.65 10.74
N VAL A 6 41.13 7.84 10.98
CA VAL A 6 40.59 8.08 12.32
C VAL A 6 40.96 6.88 13.19
N GLN A 7 41.90 7.09 14.10
CA GLN A 7 42.44 6.07 14.98
C GLN A 7 41.40 5.78 16.07
N GLY A 8 40.50 4.84 15.79
CA GLY A 8 39.56 4.33 16.77
C GLY A 8 40.32 3.71 17.95
N ILE A 9 39.82 3.95 19.17
CA ILE A 9 40.38 3.41 20.42
C ILE A 9 40.68 1.92 20.25
N SER A 10 41.94 1.51 20.51
CA SER A 10 42.41 0.13 20.43
C SER A 10 41.57 -0.79 21.33
N GLU A 11 41.53 -2.09 21.04
CA GLU A 11 40.84 -3.06 21.90
C GLU A 11 41.32 -2.98 23.35
N GLU A 12 42.61 -2.71 23.55
CA GLU A 12 43.21 -2.51 24.87
C GLU A 12 42.66 -1.25 25.56
N GLY A 13 42.48 -0.16 24.81
CA GLY A 13 41.84 1.06 25.32
C GLY A 13 40.37 0.82 25.70
N ARG A 14 39.63 0.04 24.92
CA ARG A 14 38.24 -0.35 25.23
C ARG A 14 38.17 -1.22 26.48
N ARG A 15 39.11 -2.14 26.66
CA ARG A 15 39.23 -2.97 27.86
C ARG A 15 39.51 -2.14 29.10
N LYS A 16 40.48 -1.21 29.04
CA LYS A 16 40.80 -0.29 30.15
C LYS A 16 39.59 0.57 30.55
N ILE A 17 38.84 1.09 29.57
CA ILE A 17 37.60 1.84 29.85
C ILE A 17 36.54 0.93 30.50
N SER A 18 36.36 -0.30 29.98
CA SER A 18 35.40 -1.26 30.54
C SER A 18 35.76 -1.67 31.97
N ASP A 19 37.03 -1.86 32.27
CA ASP A 19 37.49 -2.27 33.61
C ASP A 19 37.43 -1.09 34.59
N ALA A 20 37.71 0.13 34.14
CA ALA A 20 37.52 1.35 34.94
C ALA A 20 36.03 1.61 35.27
N MET A 21 35.10 1.17 34.42
CA MET A 21 33.66 1.30 34.65
C MET A 21 33.06 0.12 35.44
N LYS A 22 33.73 -1.04 35.47
CA LYS A 22 33.34 -2.19 36.31
C LYS A 22 33.55 -1.85 37.78
N GLY A 23 32.48 -1.43 38.44
CA GLY A 23 32.47 -1.17 39.88
C GLY A 23 32.17 0.27 40.28
N GLN A 24 31.98 1.19 39.32
CA GLN A 24 31.42 2.52 39.60
C GLN A 24 29.95 2.41 40.03
N LYS A 25 29.72 2.11 41.32
CA LYS A 25 28.39 2.00 41.92
C LYS A 25 27.75 3.35 42.27
N HIS A 26 28.47 4.47 42.12
CA HIS A 26 28.02 5.79 42.58
C HIS A 26 26.71 6.29 41.93
N MET A 27 26.37 5.78 40.74
CA MET A 27 25.13 6.10 40.01
C MET A 27 24.12 4.95 40.01
N LEU A 28 24.47 3.76 40.51
CA LEU A 28 23.54 2.62 40.57
C LEU A 28 22.53 2.86 41.69
N GLY A 29 21.24 2.96 41.35
CA GLY A 29 20.15 3.08 42.31
C GLY A 29 19.80 4.50 42.77
N ARG A 30 20.52 5.54 42.30
CA ARG A 30 20.10 6.93 42.51
C ARG A 30 18.86 7.22 41.68
N THR A 31 17.76 7.51 42.34
CA THR A 31 16.55 8.05 41.71
C THR A 31 16.47 9.54 41.99
N HIS A 32 16.10 10.33 40.97
CA HIS A 32 15.87 11.76 41.15
C HIS A 32 14.72 11.97 42.14
N SER A 33 14.81 12.99 43.00
CA SER A 33 13.68 13.38 43.86
C SER A 33 12.45 13.72 43.02
N GLU A 34 11.25 13.58 43.58
CA GLU A 34 10.00 13.92 42.89
C GLU A 34 10.00 15.38 42.41
N GLU A 35 10.60 16.29 43.18
CA GLU A 35 10.78 17.69 42.78
C GLU A 35 11.69 17.82 41.55
N THR A 36 12.80 17.08 41.51
CA THR A 36 13.72 17.10 40.37
C THR A 36 13.07 16.49 39.13
N LYS A 37 12.31 15.40 39.29
CA LYS A 37 11.52 14.80 38.20
C LYS A 37 10.46 15.78 37.67
N ARG A 38 9.79 16.52 38.54
CA ARG A 38 8.83 17.58 38.15
C ARG A 38 9.52 18.69 37.37
N LYS A 39 10.64 19.22 37.85
CA LYS A 39 11.44 20.26 37.14
C LYS A 39 11.91 19.78 35.76
N MET A 40 12.38 18.54 35.65
CA MET A 40 12.73 17.94 34.35
C MET A 40 11.52 17.75 33.42
N SER A 41 10.37 17.36 33.98
CA SER A 41 9.12 17.19 33.23
C SER A 41 8.57 18.53 32.72
N GLU A 42 8.56 19.56 33.56
CA GLU A 42 8.12 20.91 33.20
C GLU A 42 9.02 21.55 32.16
N SER A 43 10.34 21.43 32.30
CA SER A 43 11.29 21.92 31.29
C SER A 43 11.27 21.14 29.97
N ALA A 44 10.74 19.91 29.96
CA ALA A 44 10.56 19.12 28.75
C ALA A 44 9.20 19.34 28.07
N LYS A 45 8.18 19.77 28.82
CA LYS A 45 6.86 20.10 28.28
C LYS A 45 6.96 21.28 27.30
N GLY A 46 6.34 21.13 26.14
CA GLY A 46 6.31 22.19 25.11
C GLY A 46 7.59 22.31 24.27
N ARG A 47 8.59 21.45 24.46
CA ARG A 47 9.81 21.46 23.65
C ARG A 47 9.51 20.92 22.25
N ILE A 48 9.11 21.82 21.34
CA ILE A 48 8.85 21.51 19.94
C ILE A 48 10.06 21.95 19.13
N HIS A 49 10.65 21.01 18.38
CA HIS A 49 11.70 21.37 17.44
C HIS A 49 11.18 22.39 16.41
N SER A 50 11.94 23.45 16.18
CA SER A 50 11.64 24.43 15.14
C SER A 50 11.61 23.77 13.75
N GLU A 51 10.89 24.38 12.81
CA GLU A 51 10.84 23.98 11.39
C GLU A 51 12.25 23.72 10.83
N LYS A 52 13.20 24.64 11.09
CA LYS A 52 14.60 24.54 10.66
C LYS A 52 15.32 23.32 11.26
N ALA A 53 15.10 23.03 12.55
CA ALA A 53 15.69 21.87 13.20
C ALA A 53 15.08 20.56 12.67
N LYS A 54 13.76 20.53 12.43
CA LYS A 54 13.06 19.39 11.82
C LYS A 54 13.57 19.11 10.41
N ARG A 55 13.76 20.14 9.57
CA ARG A 55 14.34 20.01 8.23
C ARG A 55 15.75 19.43 8.26
N LYS A 56 16.63 19.97 9.12
CA LYS A 56 18.02 19.47 9.27
C LYS A 56 18.08 18.01 9.74
N MET A 57 17.21 17.62 10.68
CA MET A 57 17.08 16.22 11.10
C MET A 57 16.53 15.30 10.00
N SER A 58 15.64 15.82 9.14
CA SER A 58 15.11 15.08 7.98
C SER A 58 16.18 14.88 6.92
N GLU A 59 16.91 15.94 6.55
CA GLU A 59 17.99 15.90 5.56
C GLU A 59 19.11 14.95 5.96
N THR A 60 19.55 14.99 7.22
CA THR A 60 20.57 14.05 7.73
C THR A 60 20.13 12.59 7.73
N ARG A 61 18.82 12.31 7.72
CA ARG A 61 18.27 10.94 7.64
C ARG A 61 17.94 10.52 6.22
N LYS A 62 17.75 11.47 5.30
CA LYS A 62 17.45 11.22 3.90
C LYS A 62 18.65 10.53 3.23
N GLY A 63 18.44 9.31 2.74
CA GLY A 63 19.51 8.50 2.14
C GLY A 63 20.31 7.63 3.10
N ASN A 64 19.99 7.63 4.41
CA ASN A 64 20.64 6.72 5.35
C ASN A 64 20.12 5.28 5.18
N ASN A 65 20.83 4.51 4.35
CA ASN A 65 20.52 3.11 4.06
C ASN A 65 21.16 2.10 5.02
N ASN A 66 21.84 2.55 6.09
CA ASN A 66 22.64 1.67 6.97
C ASN A 66 21.84 0.56 7.65
N ARG A 67 20.51 0.69 7.73
CA ARG A 67 19.58 -0.29 8.30
C ARG A 67 18.54 -0.80 7.29
N VAL A 68 18.50 -0.28 6.07
CA VAL A 68 17.58 -0.75 5.02
C VAL A 68 18.05 -2.14 4.58
N GLY A 69 17.16 -3.14 4.63
CA GLY A 69 17.46 -4.52 4.21
C GLY A 69 18.22 -5.39 5.21
N LYS A 70 18.65 -4.87 6.36
CA LYS A 70 19.27 -5.69 7.42
C LYS A 70 18.20 -6.46 8.19
N ILE A 71 17.92 -7.68 7.73
CA ILE A 71 17.07 -8.65 8.43
C ILE A 71 17.97 -9.41 9.42
N HIS A 72 17.58 -9.50 10.69
CA HIS A 72 18.29 -10.32 11.66
C HIS A 72 18.32 -11.79 11.19
N SER A 73 19.45 -12.48 11.34
CA SER A 73 19.52 -13.93 11.08
C SER A 73 18.52 -14.68 11.95
N GLU A 74 18.08 -15.86 11.50
CA GLU A 74 17.15 -16.71 12.27
C GLU A 74 17.71 -17.03 13.66
N GLU A 75 19.01 -17.27 13.78
CA GLU A 75 19.69 -17.47 15.06
C GLU A 75 19.59 -16.23 15.98
N THR A 76 19.77 -15.04 15.43
CA THR A 76 19.64 -13.78 16.20
C THR A 76 18.20 -13.52 16.61
N LYS A 77 17.23 -13.81 15.72
CA LYS A 77 15.79 -13.75 16.04
C LYS A 77 15.44 -14.71 17.17
N LYS A 78 15.96 -15.94 17.11
CA LYS A 78 15.75 -16.96 18.13
C LYS A 78 16.32 -16.53 19.48
N ARG A 79 17.55 -16.02 19.53
CA ARG A 79 18.18 -15.49 20.76
C ARG A 79 17.45 -14.27 21.33
N MET A 80 16.92 -13.40 20.48
CA MET A 80 16.05 -12.29 20.92
C MET A 80 14.70 -12.78 21.44
N SER A 81 14.13 -13.83 20.84
CA SER A 81 12.89 -14.46 21.31
C SER A 81 13.09 -15.15 22.65
N GLU A 82 14.16 -15.91 22.81
CA GLU A 82 14.53 -16.61 24.04
C GLU A 82 14.81 -15.64 25.18
N SER A 83 15.55 -14.54 24.94
CA SER A 83 15.79 -13.52 25.97
C SER A 83 14.53 -12.74 26.38
N ARG A 84 13.48 -12.73 25.56
CA ARG A 84 12.17 -12.16 25.89
C ARG A 84 11.21 -13.16 26.52
N LYS A 85 11.49 -14.46 26.40
CA LYS A 85 10.66 -15.54 26.95
C LYS A 85 10.75 -15.48 28.48
N GLY A 86 9.63 -15.17 29.13
CA GLY A 86 9.55 -14.99 30.59
C GLY A 86 9.58 -13.53 31.07
N ASN A 87 9.69 -12.54 30.17
CA ASN A 87 9.54 -11.14 30.56
C ASN A 87 8.07 -10.81 30.88
N LYS A 88 7.72 -10.88 32.17
CA LYS A 88 6.36 -10.64 32.69
C LYS A 88 5.98 -9.16 32.79
N ASN A 89 6.92 -8.22 32.56
CA ASN A 89 6.72 -6.79 32.83
C ASN A 89 5.62 -6.12 31.98
N ARG A 90 5.20 -6.75 30.88
CA ARG A 90 4.13 -6.26 29.99
C ARG A 90 3.10 -7.32 29.64
N LEU A 91 3.14 -8.48 30.29
CA LEU A 91 2.17 -9.54 30.04
C LEU A 91 0.83 -9.11 30.67
N GLY A 92 -0.19 -8.87 29.83
CA GLY A 92 -1.52 -8.46 30.30
C GLY A 92 -1.74 -6.96 30.49
N THR A 93 -0.77 -6.08 30.14
CA THR A 93 -1.00 -4.63 30.16
C THR A 93 -1.85 -4.22 28.95
N ASN A 94 -3.17 -4.31 29.09
CA ASN A 94 -4.10 -3.71 28.15
C ASN A 94 -4.28 -2.22 28.49
N HIS A 95 -4.31 -1.36 27.47
CA HIS A 95 -4.70 0.03 27.68
C HIS A 95 -6.10 0.08 28.30
N SER A 96 -6.32 0.96 29.28
CA SER A 96 -7.67 1.19 29.83
C SER A 96 -8.63 1.62 28.73
N GLU A 97 -9.93 1.36 28.90
CA GLU A 97 -10.95 1.78 27.93
C GLU A 97 -10.90 3.30 27.69
N GLU A 98 -10.63 4.09 28.73
CA GLU A 98 -10.41 5.54 28.59
C GLU A 98 -9.18 5.87 27.72
N THR A 99 -8.07 5.15 27.90
CA THR A 99 -6.86 5.35 27.08
C THR A 99 -7.10 4.92 25.64
N LYS A 100 -7.82 3.80 25.41
CA LYS A 100 -8.23 3.37 24.07
C LYS A 100 -9.15 4.40 23.42
N LYS A 101 -10.08 4.98 24.17
CA LYS A 101 -10.99 6.04 23.71
C LYS A 101 -10.22 7.30 23.34
N ARG A 102 -9.29 7.78 24.18
CA ARG A 102 -8.42 8.93 23.85
C ARG A 102 -7.52 8.68 22.63
N MET A 103 -7.01 7.45 22.48
CA MET A 103 -6.26 7.06 21.28
C MET A 103 -7.15 6.99 20.03
N SER A 104 -8.41 6.58 20.18
CA SER A 104 -9.41 6.55 19.11
C SER A 104 -9.82 7.97 18.71
N GLU A 105 -10.13 8.84 19.67
CA GLU A 105 -10.44 10.27 19.50
C GLU A 105 -9.30 11.03 18.83
N ALA A 106 -8.05 10.77 19.24
CA ALA A 106 -6.87 11.39 18.61
C ALA A 106 -6.59 10.88 17.17
N LYS A 107 -7.21 9.77 16.76
CA LYS A 107 -7.11 9.20 15.40
C LYS A 107 -8.33 9.51 14.54
N THR A 108 -9.50 9.68 15.14
CA THR A 108 -10.70 10.15 14.45
C THR A 108 -10.48 11.59 13.99
N GLY A 109 -10.79 11.86 12.73
CA GLY A 109 -10.55 13.18 12.12
C GLY A 109 -9.18 13.38 11.47
N LYS A 110 -8.19 12.49 11.67
CA LYS A 110 -6.97 12.48 10.84
C LYS A 110 -7.26 11.86 9.48
N THR A 111 -8.01 12.59 8.66
CA THR A 111 -8.10 12.30 7.24
C THR A 111 -6.76 12.64 6.59
N LEU A 112 -6.26 11.75 5.74
CA LEU A 112 -5.10 12.05 4.90
C LEU A 112 -5.41 13.33 4.12
N THR A 113 -4.46 14.27 4.07
CA THR A 113 -4.61 15.47 3.23
C THR A 113 -4.90 15.04 1.79
N GLU A 114 -5.67 15.84 1.05
CA GLU A 114 -6.01 15.51 -0.34
C GLU A 114 -4.77 15.19 -1.18
N GLU A 115 -3.67 15.92 -0.96
CA GLU A 115 -2.39 15.67 -1.61
C GLU A 115 -1.80 14.29 -1.24
N THR A 116 -1.86 13.89 0.05
CA THR A 116 -1.38 12.57 0.49
C THR A 116 -2.28 11.46 -0.03
N ARG A 117 -3.60 11.67 -0.05
CA ARG A 117 -4.58 10.74 -0.63
C ARG A 117 -4.35 10.59 -2.13
N ARG A 118 -4.06 11.69 -2.83
CA ARG A 118 -3.73 11.71 -4.25
C ARG A 118 -2.42 10.96 -4.53
N LYS A 119 -1.34 11.22 -3.79
CA LYS A 119 -0.07 10.48 -3.92
C LYS A 119 -0.22 8.98 -3.61
N LEU A 120 -1.01 8.61 -2.59
CA LEU A 120 -1.33 7.21 -2.32
C LEU A 120 -2.11 6.58 -3.48
N SER A 121 -3.08 7.31 -4.03
CA SER A 121 -3.88 6.86 -5.18
C SER A 121 -3.03 6.73 -6.45
N GLU A 122 -2.16 7.68 -6.73
CA GLU A 122 -1.22 7.64 -7.87
C GLU A 122 -0.23 6.48 -7.74
N ALA A 123 0.29 6.21 -6.53
CA ALA A 123 1.14 5.06 -6.26
C ALA A 123 0.40 3.71 -6.38
N GLN A 124 -0.89 3.67 -6.05
CA GLN A 124 -1.76 2.48 -6.25
C GLN A 124 -2.28 2.33 -7.69
N LYS A 125 -2.17 3.36 -8.54
CA LYS A 125 -2.76 3.39 -9.89
C LYS A 125 -1.95 2.65 -10.95
N VAL A 126 -0.69 2.30 -10.69
CA VAL A 126 0.10 1.52 -11.67
C VAL A 126 -0.34 0.05 -11.59
N GLN A 127 -1.49 -0.25 -12.19
CA GLN A 127 -1.90 -1.62 -12.44
C GLN A 127 -0.97 -2.23 -13.48
N ARG A 128 -0.34 -3.35 -13.14
CA ARG A 128 0.54 -4.05 -14.08
C ARG A 128 -0.30 -5.04 -14.88
N ILE A 129 -0.53 -4.69 -16.14
CA ILE A 129 -1.37 -5.46 -17.06
C ILE A 129 -0.47 -6.16 -18.07
N LYS A 130 -0.55 -7.49 -18.15
CA LYS A 130 0.06 -8.26 -19.25
C LYS A 130 -1.00 -8.49 -20.32
N VAL A 131 -0.66 -8.25 -21.57
CA VAL A 131 -1.50 -8.58 -22.73
C VAL A 131 -0.82 -9.71 -23.49
N LEU A 132 -1.55 -10.79 -23.75
CA LEU A 132 -1.14 -11.91 -24.58
C LEU A 132 -2.03 -11.92 -25.82
N LYS A 133 -1.42 -11.94 -27.00
CA LYS A 133 -2.11 -11.77 -28.29
C LYS A 133 -1.65 -12.77 -29.34
N GLY A 134 -2.48 -12.98 -30.36
CA GLY A 134 -2.14 -13.83 -31.50
C GLY A 134 -2.49 -15.31 -31.29
N TYR A 135 -1.84 -16.18 -32.08
CA TYR A 135 -2.16 -17.61 -32.13
C TYR A 135 -1.20 -18.45 -31.29
N GLY A 136 -1.76 -19.35 -30.48
CA GLY A 136 -0.98 -20.25 -29.63
C GLY A 136 -0.54 -19.61 -28.30
N VAL A 137 -1.33 -18.65 -27.80
CA VAL A 137 -1.16 -18.12 -26.44
C VAL A 137 -1.30 -19.27 -25.45
N SER A 138 -0.41 -19.35 -24.46
CA SER A 138 -0.55 -20.35 -23.40
C SER A 138 -0.19 -19.81 -22.04
N ILE A 139 -1.01 -20.10 -21.05
CA ILE A 139 -0.71 -19.88 -19.64
C ILE A 139 -0.72 -21.24 -18.96
N THR A 140 0.45 -21.65 -18.46
CA THR A 140 0.63 -22.97 -17.84
C THR A 140 1.41 -22.86 -16.54
N LEU A 141 1.13 -23.76 -15.61
CA LEU A 141 1.93 -23.95 -14.41
C LEU A 141 2.90 -25.11 -14.64
N LYS A 142 4.20 -24.90 -14.42
CA LYS A 142 5.21 -25.97 -14.46
C LYS A 142 6.32 -25.65 -13.45
N ASP A 143 6.80 -26.65 -12.72
CA ASP A 143 7.94 -26.51 -11.81
C ASP A 143 7.81 -25.34 -10.81
N ASN A 144 6.59 -25.13 -10.29
CA ASN A 144 6.26 -24.00 -9.39
C ASN A 144 6.52 -22.61 -10.01
N GLN A 145 6.37 -22.52 -11.33
CA GLN A 145 6.45 -21.30 -12.11
C GLN A 145 5.23 -21.20 -13.03
N VAL A 146 4.69 -20.00 -13.15
CA VAL A 146 3.69 -19.65 -14.17
C VAL A 146 4.44 -19.25 -15.42
N LEU A 147 4.23 -20.03 -16.48
CA LEU A 147 4.74 -19.76 -17.81
C LEU A 147 3.67 -19.01 -18.60
N LEU A 148 4.00 -17.79 -19.00
CA LEU A 148 3.19 -16.97 -19.90
C LEU A 148 3.87 -17.00 -21.26
N LYS A 149 3.17 -17.53 -22.25
CA LYS A 149 3.63 -17.58 -23.63
C LYS A 149 2.75 -16.71 -24.49
N ASP A 150 3.36 -15.74 -25.16
CA ASP A 150 2.66 -14.93 -26.13
C ASP A 150 2.40 -15.69 -27.43
N GLY A 151 1.35 -15.29 -28.15
CA GLY A 151 0.97 -15.92 -29.41
C GLY A 151 1.82 -15.39 -30.57
N LYS A 152 1.85 -16.17 -31.65
CA LYS A 152 2.44 -15.72 -32.93
C LYS A 152 1.50 -14.73 -33.60
N SER A 153 2.08 -13.69 -34.16
CA SER A 153 1.40 -12.74 -35.02
C SER A 153 1.97 -12.85 -36.44
N PRO A 154 1.20 -12.58 -37.50
CA PRO A 154 1.74 -12.48 -38.85
C PRO A 154 2.90 -11.48 -38.98
N PHE A 155 3.00 -10.54 -38.05
CA PHE A 155 4.03 -9.49 -38.01
C PHE A 155 5.16 -9.78 -37.02
N ASN A 156 5.04 -10.82 -36.19
CA ASN A 156 6.05 -11.20 -35.22
C ASN A 156 6.05 -12.72 -35.01
N GLU A 157 7.09 -13.37 -35.53
CA GLU A 157 7.26 -14.83 -35.45
C GLU A 157 7.84 -15.28 -34.11
N GLU A 158 8.54 -14.39 -33.42
CA GLU A 158 9.11 -14.66 -32.10
C GLU A 158 8.00 -14.67 -31.04
N GLN A 159 8.01 -15.72 -30.23
CA GLN A 159 7.08 -15.87 -29.11
C GLN A 159 7.77 -15.45 -27.83
N ASP A 160 7.31 -14.34 -27.26
CA ASP A 160 7.72 -13.92 -25.93
C ASP A 160 7.30 -14.97 -24.91
N LYS A 161 8.27 -15.47 -24.15
CA LYS A 161 8.06 -16.44 -23.07
C LYS A 161 8.55 -15.83 -21.78
N GLU A 162 7.66 -15.77 -20.81
CA GLU A 162 7.98 -15.35 -19.46
C GLU A 162 7.72 -16.49 -18.50
N ALA A 163 8.59 -16.63 -17.51
CA ALA A 163 8.42 -17.59 -16.42
C ALA A 163 8.55 -16.84 -15.09
N TRP A 164 7.51 -16.93 -14.27
CA TRP A 164 7.45 -16.27 -12.97
C TRP A 164 7.21 -17.28 -11.88
N PHE A 165 7.99 -17.22 -10.80
CA PHE A 165 7.66 -17.98 -9.59
C PHE A 165 6.29 -17.57 -9.06
N VAL A 166 5.54 -18.55 -8.56
CA VAL A 166 4.17 -18.37 -8.02
C VAL A 166 4.07 -17.22 -7.00
N SER A 167 5.14 -16.95 -6.24
CA SER A 167 5.18 -15.89 -5.22
C SER A 167 5.51 -14.50 -5.75
N LYS A 168 6.02 -14.38 -6.97
CA LYS A 168 6.61 -13.14 -7.52
C LYS A 168 5.99 -12.73 -8.86
N ILE A 169 4.76 -13.14 -9.13
CA ILE A 169 4.05 -12.72 -10.34
C ILE A 169 3.84 -11.20 -10.27
N PRO A 170 4.33 -10.43 -11.25
CA PRO A 170 4.35 -8.97 -11.15
C PRO A 170 3.03 -8.32 -11.62
N TYR A 171 2.08 -9.10 -12.14
CA TYR A 171 0.88 -8.61 -12.81
C TYR A 171 -0.36 -8.69 -11.93
N ASP A 172 -1.21 -7.67 -12.02
CA ASP A 172 -2.53 -7.64 -11.39
C ASP A 172 -3.60 -8.19 -12.34
N LYS A 173 -3.39 -8.03 -13.65
CA LYS A 173 -4.31 -8.48 -14.70
C LYS A 173 -3.57 -9.06 -15.89
N ILE A 174 -4.15 -10.09 -16.49
CA ILE A 174 -3.68 -10.71 -17.72
C ILE A 174 -4.84 -10.70 -18.72
N ILE A 175 -4.66 -10.05 -19.86
CA ILE A 175 -5.63 -9.97 -20.94
C ILE A 175 -5.18 -10.93 -22.04
N ILE A 176 -6.09 -11.76 -22.54
CA ILE A 176 -5.87 -12.66 -23.67
C ILE A 176 -6.73 -12.17 -24.82
N SER A 177 -6.07 -11.78 -25.91
CA SER A 177 -6.68 -11.32 -27.16
C SER A 177 -6.16 -12.17 -28.32
N GLY A 178 -6.72 -13.36 -28.46
CA GLY A 178 -6.24 -14.33 -29.44
C GLY A 178 -6.70 -15.76 -29.16
N LYS A 179 -6.14 -16.70 -29.92
CA LYS A 179 -6.43 -18.13 -29.76
C LYS A 179 -5.35 -18.75 -28.89
N GLY A 180 -5.76 -19.44 -27.84
CA GLY A 180 -4.84 -20.04 -26.88
C GLY A 180 -5.53 -20.95 -25.90
N TYR A 181 -4.75 -21.47 -24.95
CA TYR A 181 -5.25 -22.29 -23.86
C TYR A 181 -4.67 -21.85 -22.52
N ILE A 182 -5.41 -22.10 -21.45
CA ILE A 182 -4.99 -21.84 -20.09
C ILE A 182 -5.15 -23.17 -19.34
N SER A 183 -4.12 -23.60 -18.62
CA SER A 183 -4.26 -24.80 -17.80
C SER A 183 -5.17 -24.53 -16.60
N THR A 184 -5.93 -25.54 -16.17
CA THR A 184 -6.80 -25.46 -14.99
C THR A 184 -6.02 -25.08 -13.72
N GLU A 185 -4.80 -25.61 -13.58
CA GLU A 185 -3.88 -25.27 -12.50
C GLU A 185 -3.48 -23.79 -12.51
N ALA A 186 -3.24 -23.23 -13.69
CA ALA A 186 -2.93 -21.81 -13.82
C ALA A 186 -4.15 -20.94 -13.48
N ILE A 187 -5.36 -21.33 -13.91
CA ILE A 187 -6.60 -20.62 -13.54
C ILE A 187 -6.74 -20.60 -12.01
N LYS A 188 -6.62 -21.76 -11.36
CA LYS A 188 -6.71 -21.88 -9.90
C LYS A 188 -5.71 -20.97 -9.21
N LEU A 189 -4.44 -21.04 -9.62
CA LEU A 189 -3.39 -20.25 -8.99
C LEU A 189 -3.58 -18.75 -9.15
N LEU A 190 -3.88 -18.29 -10.37
CA LEU A 190 -4.09 -16.86 -10.64
C LEU A 190 -5.29 -16.33 -9.84
N THR A 191 -6.34 -17.14 -9.72
CA THR A 191 -7.53 -16.85 -8.90
C THR A 191 -7.17 -16.70 -7.42
N GLU A 192 -6.41 -17.65 -6.84
CA GLU A 192 -5.94 -17.60 -5.45
C GLU A 192 -5.03 -16.39 -5.17
N LYS A 193 -4.26 -15.96 -6.18
CA LYS A 193 -3.42 -14.76 -6.11
C LYS A 193 -4.16 -13.46 -6.41
N ASN A 194 -5.47 -13.52 -6.65
CA ASN A 194 -6.30 -12.38 -7.02
C ASN A 194 -5.80 -11.66 -8.29
N ILE A 195 -5.25 -12.43 -9.23
CA ILE A 195 -4.82 -11.95 -10.55
C ILE A 195 -5.96 -12.18 -11.53
N ASN A 196 -6.42 -11.09 -12.14
CA ASN A 196 -7.58 -11.11 -13.03
C ASN A 196 -7.20 -11.63 -14.41
N VAL A 197 -7.88 -12.66 -14.92
CA VAL A 197 -7.67 -13.09 -16.31
C VAL A 197 -8.87 -12.73 -17.16
N ILE A 198 -8.64 -11.94 -18.22
CA ILE A 198 -9.66 -11.36 -19.08
C ILE A 198 -9.52 -11.94 -20.48
N LEU A 199 -10.61 -12.52 -21.01
CA LEU A 199 -10.69 -12.99 -22.38
C LEU A 199 -11.40 -11.94 -23.24
N THR A 200 -10.79 -11.59 -24.36
CA THR A 200 -11.34 -10.62 -25.32
C THR A 200 -11.52 -11.24 -26.68
N ASP A 201 -12.51 -10.76 -27.43
CA ASP A 201 -12.67 -11.09 -28.84
C ASP A 201 -11.65 -10.34 -29.73
N THR A 202 -11.74 -10.57 -31.04
CA THR A 202 -10.87 -9.91 -32.03
C THR A 202 -11.09 -8.40 -32.12
N TYR A 203 -12.24 -7.90 -31.67
CA TYR A 203 -12.60 -6.48 -31.64
C TYR A 203 -12.29 -5.82 -30.28
N GLY A 204 -11.81 -6.59 -29.30
CA GLY A 204 -11.53 -6.12 -27.94
C GLY A 204 -12.73 -6.16 -26.98
N ASN A 205 -13.87 -6.72 -27.38
CA ASN A 205 -15.01 -6.91 -26.49
C ASN A 205 -14.71 -8.01 -25.47
N LEU A 206 -15.26 -7.86 -24.26
CA LEU A 206 -15.12 -8.82 -23.18
C LEU A 206 -15.93 -10.10 -23.49
N ILE A 207 -15.26 -11.25 -23.57
CA ILE A 207 -15.92 -12.56 -23.67
C ILE A 207 -16.17 -13.12 -22.28
N SER A 208 -15.14 -13.15 -21.44
CA SER A 208 -15.22 -13.71 -20.09
C SER A 208 -14.12 -13.12 -19.21
N ASN A 209 -14.37 -13.08 -17.90
CA ASN A 209 -13.35 -12.78 -16.91
C ASN A 209 -13.30 -13.89 -15.85
N MET A 210 -12.10 -14.18 -15.37
CA MET A 210 -11.85 -15.10 -14.27
C MET A 210 -11.36 -14.28 -13.09
N ASN A 211 -12.20 -14.26 -12.05
CA ASN A 211 -11.99 -13.49 -10.83
C ASN A 211 -11.94 -14.43 -9.64
N ASN A 212 -11.29 -14.00 -8.56
CA ASN A 212 -11.41 -14.72 -7.30
C ASN A 212 -12.86 -14.75 -6.80
N VAL A 213 -13.29 -15.92 -6.34
CA VAL A 213 -14.61 -16.08 -5.73
C VAL A 213 -14.52 -15.52 -4.32
N MET A 214 -15.16 -14.35 -4.13
CA MET A 214 -15.18 -13.69 -2.83
C MET A 214 -16.22 -14.37 -1.93
N GLU A 215 -15.74 -15.22 -1.03
CA GLU A 215 -16.55 -15.88 0.00
C GLU A 215 -16.14 -15.39 1.39
N SER A 216 -16.92 -14.47 1.93
CA SER A 216 -16.78 -14.02 3.32
C SER A 216 -18.11 -13.54 3.88
N ASN A 217 -18.32 -13.67 5.19
CA ASN A 217 -19.51 -13.16 5.87
C ASN A 217 -19.73 -11.67 5.58
N THR A 218 -18.64 -10.89 5.58
CA THR A 218 -18.67 -9.46 5.23
C THR A 218 -19.16 -9.23 3.81
N SER A 219 -18.68 -10.00 2.83
CA SER A 219 -19.15 -9.88 1.44
C SER A 219 -20.63 -10.23 1.28
N THR A 220 -21.12 -11.22 2.02
CA THR A 220 -22.55 -11.58 2.03
C THR A 220 -23.39 -10.45 2.60
N THR A 221 -22.97 -9.86 3.74
CA THR A 221 -23.64 -8.70 4.32
C THR A 221 -23.69 -7.51 3.35
N TYR A 222 -22.60 -7.24 2.62
CA TYR A 222 -22.61 -6.19 1.60
C TYR A 222 -23.54 -6.50 0.43
N ARG A 223 -23.63 -7.75 -0.03
CA ARG A 223 -24.60 -8.14 -1.08
C ARG A 223 -26.04 -7.98 -0.60
N MET A 224 -26.36 -8.39 0.64
CA MET A 224 -27.69 -8.16 1.22
C MET A 224 -28.03 -6.67 1.28
N GLY A 225 -27.09 -5.85 1.78
CA GLY A 225 -27.28 -4.40 1.84
C GLY A 225 -27.46 -3.75 0.47
N GLN A 226 -26.79 -4.27 -0.57
CA GLN A 226 -27.05 -3.85 -1.95
C GLN A 226 -28.49 -4.18 -2.36
N TYR A 227 -28.95 -5.41 -2.15
CA TYR A 227 -30.32 -5.80 -2.50
C TYR A 227 -31.37 -4.97 -1.75
N ASP A 228 -31.18 -4.74 -0.44
CA ASP A 228 -32.08 -3.90 0.35
C ASP A 228 -32.10 -2.45 -0.15
N THR A 229 -30.97 -1.95 -0.62
CA THR A 229 -30.88 -0.63 -1.25
C THR A 229 -31.64 -0.61 -2.58
N PHE A 230 -31.48 -1.63 -3.43
CA PHE A 230 -32.19 -1.74 -4.70
C PHE A 230 -33.70 -1.94 -4.57
N ARG A 231 -34.17 -2.47 -3.43
CA ARG A 231 -35.60 -2.60 -3.11
C ARG A 231 -36.26 -1.26 -2.76
N ASN A 232 -35.50 -0.25 -2.34
CA ASN A 232 -36.03 1.07 -2.00
C ASN A 232 -35.85 2.06 -3.17
N PRO A 233 -36.93 2.49 -3.85
CA PRO A 233 -36.85 3.38 -5.00
C PRO A 233 -36.18 4.74 -4.70
N GLU A 234 -36.37 5.30 -3.51
CA GLU A 234 -35.76 6.59 -3.13
C GLU A 234 -34.24 6.50 -3.06
N LYS A 235 -33.73 5.40 -2.48
CA LYS A 235 -32.28 5.15 -2.41
C LYS A 235 -31.70 4.87 -3.79
N VAL A 236 -32.42 4.14 -4.64
CA VAL A 236 -32.00 3.90 -6.04
C VAL A 236 -31.93 5.22 -6.80
N LEU A 237 -32.95 6.07 -6.70
CA LEU A 237 -32.98 7.37 -7.36
C LEU A 237 -31.81 8.26 -6.88
N TYR A 238 -31.54 8.28 -5.58
CA TYR A 238 -30.37 8.97 -5.03
C TYR A 238 -29.06 8.50 -5.66
N LEU A 239 -28.84 7.18 -5.72
CA LEU A 239 -27.63 6.60 -6.32
C LEU A 239 -27.53 6.90 -7.82
N GLN A 240 -28.64 6.82 -8.56
CA GLN A 240 -28.69 7.16 -9.98
C GLN A 240 -28.29 8.61 -10.23
N LYS A 241 -28.86 9.56 -9.47
CA LYS A 241 -28.49 10.98 -9.54
C LYS A 241 -27.01 11.17 -9.25
N GLN A 242 -26.48 10.51 -8.23
CA GLN A 242 -25.06 10.59 -7.88
C GLN A 242 -24.16 10.05 -9.00
N MET A 243 -24.49 8.90 -9.59
CA MET A 243 -23.72 8.31 -10.69
C MET A 243 -23.74 9.21 -11.92
N LEU A 244 -24.91 9.74 -12.28
CA LEU A 244 -25.08 10.57 -13.47
C LEU A 244 -24.39 11.93 -13.30
N THR A 245 -24.52 12.56 -12.13
CA THR A 245 -23.79 13.79 -11.77
C THR A 245 -22.28 13.59 -11.86
N SER A 246 -21.77 12.46 -11.34
CA SER A 246 -20.33 12.14 -11.38
C SER A 246 -19.83 11.88 -12.80
N LYS A 247 -20.64 11.21 -13.64
CA LYS A 247 -20.32 10.98 -15.06
C LYS A 247 -20.24 12.30 -15.83
N LEU A 248 -21.23 13.18 -15.66
CA LEU A 248 -21.24 14.50 -16.30
C LEU A 248 -20.08 15.36 -15.83
N GLN A 249 -19.76 15.35 -14.54
CA GLN A 249 -18.60 16.07 -14.02
C GLN A 249 -17.30 15.56 -14.66
N SER A 250 -17.11 14.24 -14.75
CA SER A 250 -15.92 13.65 -15.37
C SER A 250 -15.78 14.05 -16.85
N GLN A 251 -16.91 14.14 -17.57
CA GLN A 251 -16.92 14.61 -18.96
C GLN A 251 -16.57 16.10 -19.05
N ILE A 252 -17.14 16.94 -18.19
CA ILE A 252 -16.82 18.37 -18.12
C ILE A 252 -15.33 18.57 -17.83
N ASP A 253 -14.78 17.84 -16.86
CA ASP A 253 -13.37 17.92 -16.48
C ASP A 253 -12.46 17.51 -17.65
N PHE A 254 -12.78 16.40 -18.31
CA PHE A 254 -12.05 15.95 -19.50
C PHE A 254 -12.11 16.97 -20.64
N LEU A 255 -13.29 17.47 -20.99
CA LEU A 255 -13.44 18.45 -22.07
C LEU A 255 -12.76 19.78 -21.74
N SER A 256 -12.84 20.23 -20.48
CA SER A 256 -12.16 21.42 -20.00
C SER A 256 -10.64 21.28 -20.07
N SER A 257 -10.12 20.05 -19.86
CA SER A 257 -8.68 19.77 -19.96
C SER A 257 -8.12 19.88 -21.37
N LEU A 258 -8.96 19.77 -22.42
CA LEU A 258 -8.54 19.86 -23.82
C LEU A 258 -8.27 21.30 -24.28
N GLN A 259 -8.74 22.32 -23.54
CA GLN A 259 -8.52 23.75 -23.82
C GLN A 259 -8.89 24.17 -25.26
N ARG A 260 -9.98 23.62 -25.81
CA ARG A 260 -10.49 23.96 -27.15
C ARG A 260 -11.72 24.84 -27.06
N GLU A 261 -11.73 25.96 -27.79
CA GLU A 261 -12.82 26.94 -27.77
C GLU A 261 -14.13 26.40 -28.37
N GLU A 262 -14.05 25.57 -29.40
CA GLU A 262 -15.20 24.95 -30.08
C GLU A 262 -16.09 24.10 -29.13
N ILE A 263 -15.49 23.58 -28.06
CA ILE A 263 -16.13 22.65 -27.13
C ILE A 263 -16.82 23.41 -25.97
N MET A 264 -16.55 24.71 -25.80
CA MET A 264 -17.07 25.52 -24.69
C MET A 264 -18.59 25.54 -24.64
N ARG A 265 -19.24 25.63 -25.81
CA ARG A 265 -20.71 25.56 -25.91
C ARG A 265 -21.26 24.21 -25.42
N GLY A 266 -20.58 23.11 -25.73
CA GLY A 266 -20.95 21.77 -25.26
C GLY A 266 -20.74 21.61 -23.75
N ILE A 267 -19.67 22.19 -23.19
CA ILE A 267 -19.40 22.18 -21.75
C ILE A 267 -20.51 22.93 -21.00
N GLU A 268 -20.95 24.08 -21.50
CA GLU A 268 -22.03 24.86 -20.89
C GLU A 268 -23.36 24.10 -20.89
N GLN A 269 -23.70 23.42 -22.00
CA GLN A 269 -24.87 22.53 -22.07
C GLN A 269 -24.79 21.40 -21.03
N LEU A 270 -23.63 20.75 -20.89
CA LEU A 270 -23.43 19.69 -19.91
C LEU A 270 -23.55 20.21 -18.46
N ARG A 271 -23.08 21.43 -18.18
CA ARG A 271 -23.25 22.07 -16.87
C ARG A 271 -24.71 22.33 -16.55
N LYS A 272 -25.47 22.86 -17.52
CA LYS A 272 -26.91 23.07 -17.38
C LYS A 272 -27.65 21.76 -17.10
N HIS A 273 -27.35 20.70 -17.85
CA HIS A 273 -27.93 19.38 -17.59
C HIS A 273 -27.57 18.87 -16.19
N LYS A 274 -26.32 19.03 -15.75
CA LYS A 274 -25.87 18.67 -14.40
C LYS A 274 -26.69 19.37 -13.31
N GLU A 275 -27.00 20.65 -13.50
CA GLU A 275 -27.80 21.42 -12.54
C GLU A 275 -29.24 20.93 -12.48
N THR A 276 -29.88 20.66 -13.62
CA THR A 276 -31.27 20.17 -13.65
C THR A 276 -31.47 18.86 -12.88
N ILE A 277 -30.47 17.99 -12.79
CA ILE A 277 -30.56 16.70 -12.06
C ILE A 277 -30.66 16.89 -10.55
N LYS A 278 -30.23 18.03 -10.00
CA LYS A 278 -30.39 18.35 -8.59
C LYS A 278 -31.81 18.73 -8.21
N ASP A 279 -32.58 19.22 -9.19
CA ASP A 279 -33.92 19.76 -8.99
C ASP A 279 -35.03 18.69 -9.13
N TYR A 280 -34.72 17.57 -9.79
CA TYR A 280 -35.52 16.33 -9.75
C TYR A 280 -35.16 15.52 -8.52
#